data_AF-A0A2E9JA27-F1
#
_entry.id   AF-A0A2E9JA27-F1
#
_cell.length_a   1.000
_cell.length_b   1.000
_cell.length_c   1.000
_cell.angle_alpha   90.00
_cell.angle_beta   90.00
_cell.angle_gamma   90.00
#
_symmetry.space_group_name_H-M   'P 1'
#
loop_
_entity.id
_entity.type
_entity.pdbx_description
1 polymer ?
#
loop_
_entity_poly.entity_id
_entity_poly.type
_entity_poly.pdbx_seq_one_letter_code
_entity_poly.pdbx_strand_id
1 'polypeptide(L)'
;MFGGSTDNPYFVEKYGYGSVISFACNLKTYVTISQDRIGFNQDKHKYILNYSRREEVSTIEEIRNEVIRVVLQHFSMPPVQVTLTSDAYSQGSGLASSSSYIISLIKACTIFLGIQMSQSEICKLAYELELKFNPYCGYQDPYGCGMGGFKRMEFMGKDRIKYEYLSTDFFDQYDTHLIFTGVTRNSRPILKDVTSNLDKVKPMLDILELAHQALRVKEYDLFLDFINQGWYQKKQTCDSIMENKSLGEMEQELCDDQSVLAYKLCGAGNGGFFLAFSGKDMLTTDLKAVKINVVPDGVTGESI
;
A
#
# COMPACT_ATOMS: atom_id res chain seq x y z
N MET A 1 1.96 -2.53 9.16
CA MET A 1 1.67 -2.79 10.59
C MET A 1 2.41 -1.82 11.49
N PHE A 2 3.73 -1.74 11.41
CA PHE A 2 4.55 -0.84 12.24
C PHE A 2 5.37 0.14 11.41
N GLY A 3 5.80 1.24 12.03
CA GLY A 3 6.77 2.19 11.47
C GLY A 3 6.29 3.04 10.29
N GLY A 4 5.05 2.88 9.82
CA GLY A 4 4.53 3.67 8.71
C GLY A 4 4.65 5.17 9.01
N SER A 5 5.04 5.95 7.99
CA SER A 5 5.50 7.35 8.06
C SER A 5 7.01 7.50 8.28
N THR A 6 7.72 6.52 8.84
CA THR A 6 9.20 6.55 8.90
C THR A 6 9.84 6.21 7.56
N ASP A 7 9.06 5.61 6.65
CA ASP A 7 9.39 5.37 5.24
C ASP A 7 9.23 6.61 4.36
N ASN A 8 8.81 7.74 4.93
CA ASN A 8 8.72 8.99 4.21
C ASN A 8 10.14 9.44 3.77
N PRO A 9 10.35 9.84 2.51
CA PRO A 9 11.67 10.25 2.03
C PRO A 9 12.31 11.37 2.86
N TYR A 10 11.53 12.35 3.31
CA TYR A 10 12.00 13.44 4.16
C TYR A 10 12.37 12.96 5.57
N PHE A 11 11.69 11.94 6.10
CA PHE A 11 12.06 11.31 7.36
C PHE A 11 13.42 10.61 7.24
N VAL A 12 13.57 9.77 6.21
CA VAL A 12 14.81 9.03 5.96
C VAL A 12 15.97 9.99 5.66
N GLU A 13 15.73 11.09 4.96
CA GLU A 13 16.75 12.13 4.73
C GLU A 13 17.17 12.82 6.04
N LYS A 14 16.19 13.20 6.88
CA LYS A 14 16.46 13.89 8.16
C LYS A 14 17.21 13.01 9.16
N TYR A 15 16.83 11.73 9.26
CA TYR A 15 17.29 10.82 10.31
C TYR A 15 18.29 9.76 9.82
N GLY A 16 18.52 9.65 8.51
CA GLY A 16 19.41 8.67 7.88
C GLY A 16 18.87 7.24 7.84
N TYR A 17 17.75 6.97 8.53
CA TYR A 17 17.19 5.64 8.71
C TYR A 17 15.67 5.70 8.89
N GLY A 18 14.96 4.77 8.27
CA GLY A 18 13.55 4.49 8.50
C GLY A 18 13.29 2.99 8.47
N SER A 19 12.20 2.53 9.08
CA SER A 19 11.85 1.11 9.04
C SER A 19 10.35 0.87 9.16
N VAL A 20 9.86 -0.14 8.47
CA VAL A 20 8.47 -0.58 8.56
C VAL A 20 8.39 -2.09 8.66
N ILE A 21 7.36 -2.57 9.36
CA ILE A 21 6.95 -3.97 9.31
C ILE A 21 5.58 -4.02 8.64
N SER A 22 5.49 -4.73 7.53
CA SER A 22 4.28 -4.88 6.73
C SER A 22 4.20 -6.28 6.09
N PHE A 23 3.02 -6.63 5.63
CA PHE A 23 2.79 -7.86 4.87
C PHE A 23 1.98 -7.56 3.61
N ALA A 24 2.22 -8.33 2.56
CA ALA A 24 1.33 -8.37 1.40
C ALA A 24 0.14 -9.27 1.70
N CYS A 25 -1.07 -8.81 1.41
CA CYS A 25 -2.30 -9.59 1.59
C CYS A 25 -2.77 -10.23 0.28
N ASN A 26 -3.77 -11.12 0.40
CA ASN A 26 -4.39 -11.82 -0.72
C ASN A 26 -5.37 -10.96 -1.55
N LEU A 27 -5.53 -9.67 -1.24
CA LEU A 27 -6.25 -8.73 -2.11
C LEU A 27 -5.28 -8.18 -3.16
N LYS A 28 -5.70 -8.15 -4.42
CA LYS A 28 -4.85 -7.80 -5.55
C LYS A 28 -5.43 -6.67 -6.41
N THR A 29 -4.54 -6.02 -7.15
CA THR A 29 -4.88 -5.18 -8.30
C THR A 29 -4.54 -5.94 -9.56
N TYR A 30 -5.36 -5.82 -10.58
CA TYR A 30 -5.15 -6.48 -11.87
C TYR A 30 -5.04 -5.45 -12.97
N VAL A 31 -4.11 -5.71 -13.89
CA VAL A 31 -3.84 -4.86 -15.05
C VAL A 31 -3.76 -5.74 -16.28
N THR A 32 -4.50 -5.35 -17.31
CA THR A 32 -4.41 -5.98 -18.64
C THR A 32 -4.02 -4.91 -19.64
N ILE A 33 -3.01 -5.20 -20.46
CA ILE A 33 -2.63 -4.38 -21.61
C ILE A 33 -2.84 -5.24 -22.86
N SER A 34 -3.55 -4.70 -23.85
CA SER A 34 -3.77 -5.37 -25.12
C SER A 34 -3.66 -4.39 -26.30
N GLN A 35 -3.23 -4.91 -27.43
CA GLN A 35 -3.25 -4.19 -28.71
C GLN A 35 -4.04 -5.03 -29.71
N ASP A 36 -4.99 -4.40 -30.40
CA ASP A 36 -5.70 -5.06 -31.48
C ASP A 36 -4.75 -5.26 -32.68
N ARG A 37 -5.01 -6.29 -33.49
CA ARG A 37 -4.29 -6.51 -34.75
C ARG A 37 -4.89 -5.74 -35.93
N ILE A 38 -6.16 -5.39 -35.79
CA ILE A 38 -6.99 -4.59 -36.70
C ILE A 38 -8.06 -3.96 -35.79
N GLY A 39 -8.15 -2.63 -35.72
CA GLY A 39 -9.08 -1.97 -34.81
C GLY A 39 -8.69 -0.55 -34.37
N PHE A 40 -9.26 -0.11 -33.26
CA PHE A 40 -9.15 1.26 -32.79
C PHE A 40 -7.73 1.65 -32.34
N ASN A 41 -6.96 0.72 -31.77
CA ASN A 41 -5.64 1.08 -31.27
C ASN A 41 -4.63 1.10 -32.42
N GLN A 42 -4.63 0.07 -33.27
CA GLN A 42 -3.70 -0.04 -34.39
C GLN A 42 -4.10 0.86 -35.58
N ASP A 43 -5.37 0.90 -35.99
CA ASP A 43 -5.80 1.64 -37.19
C ASP A 43 -6.14 3.10 -36.90
N LYS A 44 -6.70 3.39 -35.73
CA LYS A 44 -7.10 4.77 -35.33
C LYS A 44 -6.13 5.42 -34.36
N HIS A 45 -5.04 4.73 -34.00
CA HIS A 45 -4.00 5.22 -33.09
C HIS A 45 -4.58 5.77 -31.76
N LYS A 46 -5.55 5.06 -31.18
CA LYS A 46 -6.19 5.45 -29.91
C LYS A 46 -5.68 4.65 -28.73
N TYR A 47 -5.51 5.35 -27.61
CA TYR A 47 -5.38 4.74 -26.29
C TYR A 47 -6.78 4.58 -25.70
N ILE A 48 -7.13 3.35 -25.29
CA ILE A 48 -8.43 3.04 -24.66
C ILE A 48 -8.19 2.61 -23.22
N LEU A 49 -8.56 3.45 -22.26
CA LEU A 49 -8.27 3.20 -20.85
C LEU A 49 -9.56 2.92 -20.11
N ASN A 50 -9.67 1.75 -19.50
CA ASN A 50 -10.82 1.34 -18.72
C ASN A 50 -10.39 1.16 -17.26
N TYR A 51 -10.88 2.04 -16.41
CA TYR A 51 -10.78 1.94 -14.95
C TYR A 51 -12.14 2.32 -14.36
N SER A 52 -12.20 2.98 -13.21
CA SER A 52 -13.47 3.58 -12.72
C SER A 52 -14.13 4.55 -13.70
N ARG A 53 -13.42 4.95 -14.77
CA ARG A 53 -13.92 5.71 -15.92
C ARG A 53 -13.35 5.12 -17.21
N ARG A 54 -13.98 5.46 -18.35
CA ARG A 54 -13.44 5.19 -19.69
C ARG A 54 -12.80 6.44 -20.25
N GLU A 55 -11.56 6.33 -20.73
CA GLU A 55 -10.87 7.37 -21.51
C GLU A 55 -10.54 6.85 -22.91
N GLU A 56 -10.65 7.72 -23.91
CA GLU A 56 -10.26 7.45 -25.29
C GLU A 56 -9.50 8.67 -25.82
N VAL A 57 -8.20 8.53 -26.02
CA VAL A 57 -7.30 9.67 -26.36
C VAL A 57 -6.33 9.30 -27.48
N SER A 58 -5.74 10.30 -28.13
CA SER A 58 -4.84 10.06 -29.28
C SER A 58 -3.37 10.04 -28.89
N THR A 59 -3.02 10.68 -27.78
CA THR A 59 -1.64 10.79 -27.28
C THR A 59 -1.56 10.41 -25.81
N ILE A 60 -0.37 10.03 -25.33
CA ILE A 60 -0.15 9.65 -23.94
C ILE A 60 -0.36 10.86 -23.02
N GLU A 61 0.01 12.06 -23.47
CA GLU A 61 -0.07 13.30 -22.72
C GLU A 61 -1.51 13.69 -22.36
N GLU A 62 -2.47 13.33 -23.22
CA GLU A 62 -3.92 13.55 -23.05
C GLU A 62 -4.55 12.65 -21.97
N ILE A 63 -3.87 11.57 -21.55
CA ILE A 63 -4.36 10.65 -20.54
C ILE A 63 -4.52 11.38 -19.19
N ARG A 64 -5.74 11.37 -18.65
CA ARG A 64 -6.08 12.04 -17.38
C ARG A 64 -5.65 11.22 -16.18
N ASN A 65 -5.72 9.89 -16.27
CA ASN A 65 -5.25 9.01 -15.21
C ASN A 65 -3.72 9.07 -15.09
N GLU A 66 -3.23 9.81 -14.09
CA GLU A 66 -1.78 10.04 -13.87
C GLU A 66 -0.99 8.73 -13.74
N VAL A 67 -1.55 7.72 -13.06
CA VAL A 67 -0.90 6.41 -12.84
C VAL A 67 -0.65 5.70 -14.16
N ILE A 68 -1.65 5.65 -15.05
CA ILE A 68 -1.50 5.05 -16.37
C ILE A 68 -0.52 5.89 -17.20
N ARG A 69 -0.74 7.21 -17.26
CA ARG A 69 0.04 8.12 -18.10
C ARG A 69 1.53 8.01 -17.84
N VAL A 70 1.97 8.12 -16.57
CA VAL A 70 3.41 8.15 -16.27
C VAL A 70 4.12 6.84 -16.59
N VAL A 71 3.42 5.70 -16.48
CA VAL A 71 3.98 4.39 -16.80
C VAL A 71 4.05 4.20 -18.31
N LEU A 72 2.95 4.46 -19.04
CA LEU A 72 2.95 4.35 -20.50
C LEU A 72 3.97 5.29 -21.14
N GLN A 73 4.10 6.51 -20.61
CA GLN A 73 5.08 7.49 -21.08
C GLN A 73 6.52 7.01 -20.86
N HIS A 74 6.82 6.40 -19.70
CA HIS A 74 8.16 5.89 -19.40
C HIS A 74 8.60 4.82 -20.41
N PHE A 75 7.70 3.89 -20.75
CA PHE A 75 7.98 2.82 -21.70
C PHE A 75 7.77 3.23 -23.16
N SER A 76 7.39 4.48 -23.44
CA SER A 76 7.00 4.94 -24.78
C SER A 76 6.02 3.99 -25.46
N MET A 77 5.01 3.55 -24.69
CA MET A 77 4.07 2.53 -25.14
C MET A 77 3.31 2.97 -26.39
N PRO A 78 3.06 2.07 -27.37
CA PRO A 78 2.20 2.40 -28.49
C PRO A 78 0.74 2.57 -28.02
N PRO A 79 -0.16 3.02 -28.91
CA PRO A 79 -1.60 2.97 -28.64
C PRO A 79 -2.04 1.57 -28.22
N VAL A 80 -2.56 1.47 -27.00
CA VAL A 80 -2.97 0.22 -26.35
C VAL A 80 -4.27 0.41 -25.58
N GLN A 81 -4.93 -0.71 -25.30
CA GLN A 81 -6.04 -0.78 -24.37
C GLN A 81 -5.49 -1.21 -23.02
N VAL A 82 -5.80 -0.43 -21.98
CA VAL A 82 -5.41 -0.72 -20.59
C VAL A 82 -6.67 -0.90 -19.76
N THR A 83 -6.75 -1.99 -19.02
CA THR A 83 -7.85 -2.22 -18.05
C THR A 83 -7.28 -2.36 -16.65
N LEU A 84 -7.81 -1.58 -15.69
CA LEU A 84 -7.46 -1.63 -14.28
C LEU A 84 -8.64 -2.13 -13.45
N THR A 85 -8.45 -3.21 -12.68
CA THR A 85 -9.43 -3.72 -11.71
C THR A 85 -8.76 -4.02 -10.36
N SER A 86 -9.54 -4.21 -9.30
CA SER A 86 -9.01 -4.44 -7.93
C SER A 86 -10.05 -5.12 -7.06
N ASP A 87 -9.59 -5.96 -6.13
CA ASP A 87 -10.43 -6.62 -5.13
C ASP A 87 -10.92 -5.64 -4.03
N ALA A 88 -10.24 -4.50 -3.88
CA ALA A 88 -10.61 -3.42 -2.97
C ALA A 88 -10.85 -2.10 -3.72
N TYR A 89 -11.37 -1.09 -3.01
CA TYR A 89 -11.58 0.25 -3.59
C TYR A 89 -10.30 0.80 -4.23
N SER A 90 -10.40 1.17 -5.51
CA SER A 90 -9.28 1.59 -6.35
C SER A 90 -8.66 2.95 -5.96
N GLN A 91 -9.37 3.75 -5.16
CA GLN A 91 -8.89 5.01 -4.64
C GLN A 91 -9.19 5.17 -3.15
N GLY A 92 -8.22 5.71 -2.41
CA GLY A 92 -8.43 6.11 -1.01
C GLY A 92 -8.67 4.97 -0.02
N SER A 93 -8.36 3.73 -0.38
CA SER A 93 -8.44 2.55 0.49
C SER A 93 -7.38 2.55 1.60
N GLY A 94 -6.25 3.23 1.42
CA GLY A 94 -5.12 3.13 2.35
C GLY A 94 -4.38 1.78 2.28
N LEU A 95 -4.64 0.97 1.25
CA LEU A 95 -3.99 -0.33 0.99
C LEU A 95 -2.96 -0.25 -0.15
N ALA A 96 -2.27 0.88 -0.30
CA ALA A 96 -1.26 1.10 -1.35
C ALA A 96 -1.76 0.85 -2.79
N SER A 97 -3.06 1.09 -3.07
CA SER A 97 -3.64 0.79 -4.38
C SER A 97 -2.95 1.51 -5.55
N SER A 98 -2.49 2.76 -5.38
CA SER A 98 -1.76 3.49 -6.43
C SER A 98 -0.45 2.79 -6.78
N SER A 99 0.39 2.50 -5.79
CA SER A 99 1.67 1.83 -5.99
C SER A 99 1.48 0.42 -6.56
N SER A 100 0.47 -0.33 -6.09
CA SER A 100 0.14 -1.65 -6.62
C SER A 100 -0.26 -1.60 -8.10
N TYR A 101 -1.03 -0.58 -8.52
CA TYR A 101 -1.35 -0.38 -9.94
C TYR A 101 -0.11 -0.03 -10.77
N ILE A 102 0.78 0.84 -10.28
CA ILE A 102 2.01 1.21 -10.99
C ILE A 102 2.89 -0.03 -11.20
N ILE A 103 3.10 -0.82 -10.15
CA ILE A 103 3.87 -2.07 -10.21
C ILE A 103 3.28 -3.03 -11.24
N SER A 104 1.95 -3.20 -11.20
CA SER A 104 1.23 -4.09 -12.13
C SER A 104 1.30 -3.58 -13.58
N LEU A 105 1.20 -2.26 -13.79
CA LEU A 105 1.38 -1.63 -15.10
C LEU A 105 2.80 -1.79 -15.64
N ILE A 106 3.83 -1.59 -14.81
CA ILE A 106 5.22 -1.82 -15.19
C ILE A 106 5.41 -3.29 -15.59
N LYS A 107 4.89 -4.23 -14.79
CA LYS A 107 4.96 -5.66 -15.13
C LYS A 107 4.27 -5.97 -16.45
N ALA A 108 3.08 -5.42 -16.68
CA ALA A 108 2.35 -5.61 -17.94
C ALA A 108 3.09 -4.99 -19.14
N CYS A 109 3.66 -3.78 -19.01
CA CYS A 109 4.42 -3.13 -20.08
C CYS A 109 5.70 -3.91 -20.41
N THR A 110 6.41 -4.40 -19.40
CA THR A 110 7.64 -5.19 -19.59
C THR A 110 7.35 -6.52 -20.29
N ILE A 111 6.27 -7.21 -19.91
CA ILE A 111 5.81 -8.41 -20.63
C ILE A 111 5.45 -8.07 -22.08
N PHE A 112 4.65 -7.01 -22.30
CA PHE A 112 4.22 -6.59 -23.64
C PHE A 112 5.40 -6.25 -24.57
N LEU A 113 6.43 -5.59 -24.03
CA LEU A 113 7.63 -5.19 -24.79
C LEU A 113 8.74 -6.25 -24.83
N GLY A 114 8.56 -7.40 -24.15
CA GLY A 114 9.60 -8.42 -24.03
C GLY A 114 10.82 -7.99 -23.21
N ILE A 115 10.66 -7.01 -22.31
CA ILE A 115 11.72 -6.51 -21.42
C ILE A 115 11.76 -7.38 -20.15
N GLN A 116 12.96 -7.78 -19.74
CA GLN A 116 13.16 -8.45 -18.46
C GLN A 116 13.49 -7.44 -17.36
N MET A 117 12.73 -7.48 -16.28
CA MET A 117 13.00 -6.73 -15.04
C MET A 117 12.80 -7.64 -13.84
N SER A 118 13.72 -7.57 -12.89
CA SER A 118 13.58 -8.15 -11.56
C SER A 118 12.50 -7.42 -10.76
N GLN A 119 11.94 -8.08 -9.74
CA GLN A 119 10.97 -7.44 -8.84
C GLN A 119 11.54 -6.18 -8.17
N SER A 120 12.80 -6.20 -7.77
CA SER A 120 13.46 -5.04 -7.16
C SER A 120 13.55 -3.85 -8.13
N GLU A 121 13.86 -4.10 -9.40
CA GLU A 121 13.87 -3.04 -10.43
C GLU A 121 12.46 -2.48 -10.67
N ILE A 122 11.44 -3.34 -10.68
CA ILE A 122 10.04 -2.90 -10.81
C ILE A 122 9.64 -2.02 -9.62
N CYS A 123 9.95 -2.43 -8.38
CA CYS A 123 9.64 -1.64 -7.18
C CYS A 123 10.35 -0.29 -7.19
N LYS A 124 11.63 -0.26 -7.59
CA LYS A 124 12.40 0.97 -7.69
C LYS A 124 11.81 1.91 -8.74
N LEU A 125 11.53 1.39 -9.95
CA LEU A 125 10.90 2.18 -11.00
C LEU A 125 9.51 2.66 -10.59
N ALA A 126 8.72 1.83 -9.91
CA ALA A 126 7.40 2.20 -9.42
C ALA A 126 7.47 3.39 -8.46
N TYR A 127 8.40 3.36 -7.51
CA TYR A 127 8.67 4.46 -6.60
C TYR A 127 9.06 5.74 -7.37
N GLU A 128 10.00 5.65 -8.31
CA GLU A 128 10.44 6.80 -9.12
C GLU A 128 9.30 7.41 -9.95
N LEU A 129 8.43 6.58 -10.53
CA LEU A 129 7.29 7.04 -11.31
C LEU A 129 6.19 7.64 -10.43
N GLU A 130 5.94 7.10 -9.23
CA GLU A 130 4.94 7.62 -8.31
C GLU A 130 5.30 9.01 -7.79
N LEU A 131 6.58 9.25 -7.51
CA LEU A 131 7.08 10.56 -7.07
C LEU A 131 6.79 11.69 -8.08
N LYS A 132 6.57 11.39 -9.36
CA LYS A 132 6.23 12.41 -10.37
C LYS A 132 4.92 13.13 -10.10
N PHE A 133 3.98 12.49 -9.41
CA PHE A 133 2.67 13.07 -9.09
C PHE A 133 2.32 13.01 -7.59
N ASN A 134 3.04 12.21 -6.81
CA ASN A 134 2.89 12.10 -5.37
C ASN A 134 4.25 12.27 -4.67
N PRO A 135 4.72 13.52 -4.46
CA PRO A 135 6.05 13.79 -3.90
C PRO A 135 6.22 13.32 -2.44
N TYR A 136 5.12 13.00 -1.76
CA TYR A 136 5.12 12.49 -0.39
C TYR A 136 4.97 10.96 -0.32
N CYS A 137 5.05 10.26 -1.47
CA CYS A 137 5.06 8.80 -1.50
C CYS A 137 6.23 8.26 -0.67
N GLY A 138 5.92 7.39 0.28
CA GLY A 138 6.91 6.71 1.10
C GLY A 138 7.44 5.44 0.42
N TYR A 139 8.57 4.93 0.90
CA TYR A 139 9.15 3.69 0.37
C TYR A 139 8.27 2.46 0.66
N GLN A 140 7.40 2.47 1.68
CA GLN A 140 6.73 1.24 2.08
C GLN A 140 5.73 0.73 1.04
N ASP A 141 5.06 1.60 0.29
CA ASP A 141 3.94 1.20 -0.56
C ASP A 141 4.46 0.47 -1.82
N PRO A 142 5.40 1.01 -2.61
CA PRO A 142 5.94 0.30 -3.76
C PRO A 142 6.69 -0.99 -3.37
N TYR A 143 7.57 -0.91 -2.38
CA TYR A 143 8.41 -2.05 -1.99
C TYR A 143 7.64 -3.08 -1.15
N GLY A 144 6.63 -2.65 -0.39
CA GLY A 144 5.77 -3.52 0.41
C GLY A 144 4.90 -4.42 -0.46
N CYS A 145 4.24 -3.85 -1.47
CA CYS A 145 3.41 -4.62 -2.39
C CYS A 145 4.25 -5.44 -3.39
N GLY A 146 5.32 -4.87 -3.94
CA GLY A 146 6.05 -5.50 -5.04
C GLY A 146 6.96 -6.66 -4.65
N MET A 147 7.44 -6.73 -3.39
CA MET A 147 8.30 -7.82 -2.90
C MET A 147 7.55 -8.94 -2.16
N GLY A 148 6.24 -8.81 -1.90
CA GLY A 148 5.44 -9.87 -1.27
C GLY A 148 5.85 -10.25 0.16
N GLY A 149 5.10 -11.15 0.80
CA GLY A 149 5.43 -11.72 2.11
C GLY A 149 5.28 -10.78 3.30
N PHE A 150 5.50 -11.33 4.50
CA PHE A 150 5.60 -10.60 5.77
C PHE A 150 7.06 -10.25 6.05
N LYS A 151 7.36 -8.97 6.23
CA LYS A 151 8.74 -8.50 6.25
C LYS A 151 8.92 -7.21 7.04
N ARG A 152 10.12 -7.06 7.58
CA ARG A 152 10.71 -5.78 7.99
C ARG A 152 11.46 -5.21 6.79
N MET A 153 11.24 -3.94 6.50
CA MET A 153 11.97 -3.16 5.51
C MET A 153 12.73 -2.05 6.23
N GLU A 154 14.00 -1.88 5.89
CA GLU A 154 14.87 -0.84 6.43
C GLU A 154 15.34 0.07 5.29
N PHE A 155 15.21 1.38 5.46
CA PHE A 155 15.50 2.39 4.45
C PHE A 155 16.69 3.23 4.91
N MET A 156 17.81 3.17 4.18
CA MET A 156 19.08 3.82 4.54
C MET A 156 19.53 4.84 3.47
N GLY A 157 18.65 5.78 3.15
CA GLY A 157 18.84 6.76 2.07
C GLY A 157 18.39 6.24 0.69
N LYS A 158 18.61 7.07 -0.34
CA LYS A 158 18.16 6.83 -1.72
C LYS A 158 18.84 5.56 -2.25
N ASP A 159 18.04 4.52 -2.49
CA ASP A 159 18.41 3.21 -3.07
C ASP A 159 18.97 2.11 -2.14
N ARG A 160 19.02 2.31 -0.82
CA ARG A 160 19.45 1.25 0.10
C ARG A 160 18.28 0.74 0.92
N ILE A 161 17.65 -0.32 0.42
CA ILE A 161 16.54 -1.00 1.10
C ILE A 161 16.98 -2.41 1.45
N LYS A 162 16.87 -2.74 2.74
CA LYS A 162 17.12 -4.08 3.26
C LYS A 162 15.81 -4.74 3.64
N TYR A 163 15.67 -6.02 3.30
CA TYR A 163 14.52 -6.84 3.61
C TYR A 163 14.93 -7.92 4.61
N GLU A 164 14.13 -8.07 5.66
CA GLU A 164 14.16 -9.22 6.55
C GLU A 164 12.77 -9.86 6.49
N TYR A 165 12.68 -11.04 5.87
CA TYR A 165 11.44 -11.82 5.86
C TYR A 165 11.22 -12.44 7.23
N LEU A 166 10.01 -12.26 7.74
CA LEU A 166 9.62 -12.67 9.08
C LEU A 166 8.77 -13.94 8.99
N SER A 167 8.82 -14.76 10.06
CA SER A 167 7.97 -15.96 10.13
C SER A 167 6.48 -15.59 10.13
N THR A 168 5.68 -16.36 9.41
CA THR A 168 4.22 -16.21 9.36
C THR A 168 3.49 -16.94 10.49
N ASP A 169 4.19 -17.62 11.41
CA ASP A 169 3.61 -18.36 12.56
C ASP A 169 2.57 -17.53 13.35
N PHE A 170 2.78 -16.20 13.43
CA PHE A 170 1.83 -15.27 14.06
C PHE A 170 0.43 -15.34 13.41
N PHE A 171 0.37 -15.42 12.08
CA PHE A 171 -0.89 -15.49 11.33
C PHE A 171 -1.56 -16.86 11.43
N ASP A 172 -0.90 -17.88 11.97
CA ASP A 172 -1.51 -19.17 12.29
C ASP A 172 -2.27 -19.15 13.62
N GLN A 173 -1.95 -18.19 14.51
CA GLN A 173 -2.57 -18.04 15.83
C GLN A 173 -3.72 -17.01 15.84
N TYR A 174 -3.64 -16.01 14.96
CA TYR A 174 -4.61 -14.91 14.93
C TYR A 174 -5.20 -14.75 13.53
N ASP A 175 -6.43 -14.26 13.47
CA ASP A 175 -7.02 -13.83 12.22
C ASP A 175 -6.81 -12.34 12.00
N THR A 176 -6.70 -11.97 10.73
CA THR A 176 -6.46 -10.60 10.31
C THR A 176 -7.60 -10.15 9.41
N HIS A 177 -8.18 -9.01 9.73
CA HIS A 177 -9.34 -8.47 9.04
C HIS A 177 -9.10 -7.03 8.59
N LEU A 178 -9.65 -6.70 7.43
CA LEU A 178 -9.79 -5.33 6.97
C LEU A 178 -11.24 -4.89 7.17
N ILE A 179 -11.42 -3.81 7.92
CA ILE A 179 -12.74 -3.25 8.24
C ILE A 179 -12.88 -1.92 7.51
N PHE A 180 -13.78 -1.86 6.53
CA PHE A 180 -13.93 -0.68 5.69
C PHE A 180 -14.62 0.45 6.44
N THR A 181 -14.02 1.64 6.44
CA THR A 181 -14.56 2.77 7.19
C THR A 181 -15.72 3.50 6.51
N GLY A 182 -16.06 3.11 5.27
CA GLY A 182 -17.02 3.86 4.44
C GLY A 182 -16.43 5.12 3.81
N VAL A 183 -15.21 5.52 4.18
CA VAL A 183 -14.60 6.80 3.79
C VAL A 183 -13.42 6.54 2.86
N THR A 184 -13.53 6.99 1.62
CA THR A 184 -12.38 7.11 0.71
C THR A 184 -11.84 8.53 0.73
N ARG A 185 -10.53 8.70 0.66
CA ARG A 185 -9.90 10.04 0.67
C ARG A 185 -8.69 10.16 -0.25
N ASN A 186 -8.27 11.40 -0.47
CA ASN A 186 -6.94 11.71 -0.97
C ASN A 186 -5.94 11.68 0.20
N SER A 187 -4.90 10.84 0.12
CA SER A 187 -3.87 10.73 1.16
C SER A 187 -2.83 11.86 1.12
N ARG A 188 -2.69 12.56 -0.01
CA ARG A 188 -1.62 13.57 -0.21
C ARG A 188 -1.62 14.67 0.86
N PRO A 189 -2.75 15.29 1.26
CA PRO A 189 -2.75 16.32 2.30
C PRO A 189 -2.26 15.79 3.65
N ILE A 190 -2.67 14.60 4.04
CA ILE A 190 -2.26 14.02 5.33
C ILE A 190 -0.79 13.61 5.32
N LEU A 191 -0.30 13.07 4.20
CA LEU A 191 1.13 12.80 4.05
C LEU A 191 1.95 14.09 4.15
N LYS A 192 1.46 15.20 3.62
CA LYS A 192 2.09 16.52 3.77
C LYS A 192 2.12 16.96 5.23
N ASP A 193 1.01 16.85 5.97
CA ASP A 193 0.95 17.23 7.38
C ASP A 193 1.89 16.37 8.25
N VAL A 194 1.93 15.06 8.00
CA VAL A 194 2.89 14.14 8.64
C VAL A 194 4.33 14.55 8.32
N THR A 195 4.61 14.93 7.07
CA THR A 195 5.93 15.42 6.65
C THR A 195 6.33 16.71 7.37
N SER A 196 5.37 17.54 7.78
CA SER A 196 5.64 18.71 8.61
C SER A 196 5.90 18.39 10.09
N ASN A 197 5.65 17.15 10.54
CA ASN A 197 5.72 16.72 11.94
C ASN A 197 6.64 15.51 12.16
N LEU A 198 7.74 15.40 11.39
CA LEU A 198 8.65 14.23 11.40
C LEU A 198 9.20 13.87 12.80
N ASP A 199 9.35 14.85 13.69
CA ASP A 199 9.87 14.61 15.04
C ASP A 199 8.91 13.78 15.90
N LYS A 200 7.60 13.88 15.64
CA LYS A 200 6.56 13.08 16.29
C LYS A 200 6.44 11.67 15.69
N VAL A 201 6.98 11.46 14.48
CA VAL A 201 7.04 10.15 13.82
C VAL A 201 8.17 9.30 14.41
N LYS A 202 9.28 9.92 14.85
CA LYS A 202 10.47 9.21 15.31
C LYS A 202 10.22 8.12 16.38
N PRO A 203 9.38 8.34 17.41
CA PRO A 203 9.09 7.30 18.41
C PRO A 203 8.45 6.03 17.84
N MET A 204 7.89 6.07 16.62
CA MET A 204 7.38 4.86 15.96
C MET A 204 8.48 3.84 15.63
N LEU A 205 9.74 4.27 15.51
CA LEU A 205 10.87 3.35 15.33
C LEU A 205 11.09 2.53 16.60
N ASP A 206 11.04 3.16 17.78
CA ASP A 206 11.25 2.46 19.06
C ASP A 206 10.18 1.38 19.28
N ILE A 207 8.91 1.71 19.00
CA ILE A 207 7.81 0.75 19.07
C ILE A 207 8.01 -0.39 18.05
N LEU A 208 8.49 -0.08 16.85
CA LEU A 208 8.79 -1.09 15.83
C LEU A 208 9.87 -2.06 16.29
N GLU A 209 10.96 -1.57 16.90
CA GLU A 209 12.04 -2.44 17.40
C GLU A 209 11.54 -3.36 18.52
N LEU A 210 10.73 -2.84 19.44
CA LEU A 210 10.10 -3.63 20.50
C LEU A 210 9.16 -4.70 19.92
N ALA A 211 8.33 -4.34 18.94
CA ALA A 211 7.46 -5.28 18.25
C ALA A 211 8.25 -6.35 17.47
N HIS A 212 9.33 -5.96 16.79
CA HIS A 212 10.20 -6.90 16.10
C HIS A 212 10.81 -7.91 17.06
N GLN A 213 11.29 -7.44 18.22
CA GLN A 213 11.83 -8.31 19.26
C GLN A 213 10.77 -9.28 19.81
N ALA A 214 9.58 -8.79 20.16
CA ALA A 214 8.47 -9.61 20.63
C ALA A 214 8.10 -10.71 19.62
N LEU A 215 8.04 -10.36 18.32
CA LEU A 215 7.80 -11.31 17.25
C LEU A 215 8.90 -12.37 17.15
N ARG A 216 10.18 -12.00 17.30
CA ARG A 216 11.32 -12.94 17.24
C ARG A 216 11.33 -13.95 18.39
N VAL A 217 10.91 -13.55 19.59
CA VAL A 217 10.81 -14.45 20.75
C VAL A 217 9.43 -15.11 20.89
N LYS A 218 8.53 -14.88 19.92
CA LYS A 218 7.16 -15.42 19.87
C LYS A 218 6.24 -14.96 21.01
N GLU A 219 6.47 -13.78 21.56
CA GLU A 219 5.55 -13.11 22.51
C GLU A 219 4.46 -12.36 21.72
N TYR A 220 3.51 -13.10 21.15
CA TYR A 220 2.54 -12.53 20.21
C TYR A 220 1.49 -11.61 20.84
N ASP A 221 1.09 -11.85 22.09
CA ASP A 221 0.17 -10.94 22.79
C ASP A 221 0.84 -9.57 22.99
N LEU A 222 2.12 -9.55 23.37
CA LEU A 222 2.90 -8.32 23.47
C LEU A 222 3.07 -7.64 22.09
N PHE A 223 3.24 -8.43 21.02
CA PHE A 223 3.28 -7.90 19.66
C PHE A 223 1.95 -7.19 19.27
N LEU A 224 0.80 -7.76 19.64
CA LEU A 224 -0.52 -7.16 19.46
C LEU A 224 -0.65 -5.85 20.28
N ASP A 225 -0.19 -5.83 21.52
CA ASP A 225 -0.17 -4.62 22.35
C ASP A 225 0.63 -3.50 21.69
N PHE A 226 1.78 -3.82 21.09
CA PHE A 226 2.57 -2.83 20.36
C PHE A 226 1.85 -2.31 19.11
N ILE A 227 0.97 -3.09 18.46
CA ILE A 227 0.14 -2.57 17.35
C ILE A 227 -0.74 -1.42 17.86
N ASN A 228 -1.41 -1.62 19.00
CA ASN A 228 -2.26 -0.62 19.63
C ASN A 228 -1.46 0.61 20.08
N GLN A 229 -0.30 0.41 20.71
CA GLN A 229 0.60 1.52 21.09
C GLN A 229 1.11 2.29 19.87
N GLY A 230 1.51 1.59 18.81
CA GLY A 230 1.94 2.21 17.55
C GLY A 230 0.83 2.97 16.86
N TRP A 231 -0.42 2.53 16.99
CA TRP A 231 -1.58 3.26 16.50
C TRP A 231 -1.83 4.53 17.32
N TYR A 232 -1.79 4.44 18.65
CA TYR A 232 -1.89 5.59 19.53
C TYR A 232 -0.80 6.64 19.24
N GLN A 233 0.46 6.22 19.09
CA GLN A 233 1.57 7.10 18.69
C GLN A 233 1.33 7.75 17.32
N LYS A 234 0.81 6.99 16.36
CA LYS A 234 0.52 7.51 15.02
C LYS A 234 -0.50 8.64 15.08
N LYS A 235 -1.59 8.50 15.85
CA LYS A 235 -2.60 9.56 16.03
C LYS A 235 -2.00 10.87 16.56
N GLN A 236 -0.96 10.81 17.39
CA GLN A 236 -0.29 12.00 17.92
C GLN A 236 0.57 12.75 16.91
N THR A 237 0.86 12.16 15.74
CA THR A 237 1.71 12.79 14.71
C THR A 237 1.04 14.03 14.12
N CYS A 238 -0.24 13.94 13.75
CA CYS A 238 -1.05 15.07 13.29
C CYS A 238 -2.55 14.78 13.43
N ASP A 239 -3.33 15.84 13.69
CA ASP A 239 -4.78 15.74 13.91
C ASP A 239 -5.54 15.27 12.66
N SER A 240 -4.99 15.55 11.47
CA SER A 240 -5.56 15.12 10.19
C SER A 240 -5.62 13.60 10.00
N ILE A 241 -5.01 12.81 10.88
CA ILE A 241 -5.13 11.34 10.87
C ILE A 241 -6.51 10.87 11.34
N MET A 242 -7.20 11.61 12.21
CA MET A 242 -8.51 11.25 12.77
C MET A 242 -9.53 12.39 12.68
N GLU A 243 -9.37 13.27 11.68
CA GLU A 243 -10.23 14.45 11.51
C GLU A 243 -11.70 14.08 11.22
N ASN A 244 -11.94 12.97 10.52
CA ASN A 244 -13.29 12.50 10.24
C ASN A 244 -13.92 11.86 11.49
N LYS A 245 -14.99 12.48 11.98
CA LYS A 245 -15.73 12.05 13.17
C LYS A 245 -16.23 10.60 13.11
N SER A 246 -16.65 10.11 11.94
CA SER A 246 -17.16 8.74 11.81
C SER A 246 -16.07 7.70 12.11
N LEU A 247 -14.80 8.06 11.96
CA LEU A 247 -13.67 7.17 12.31
C LEU A 247 -13.52 7.02 13.82
N GLY A 248 -13.81 8.06 14.59
CA GLY A 248 -13.76 8.00 16.04
C GLY A 248 -14.83 7.07 16.61
N GLU A 249 -16.04 7.11 16.04
CA GLU A 249 -17.15 6.21 16.42
C GLU A 249 -16.79 4.75 16.11
N MET A 250 -16.30 4.46 14.91
CA MET A 250 -15.85 3.10 14.54
C MET A 250 -14.64 2.63 15.37
N GLU A 251 -13.69 3.52 15.66
CA GLU A 251 -12.56 3.20 16.52
C GLU A 251 -13.03 2.82 17.93
N GLN A 252 -13.99 3.56 18.49
CA GLN A 252 -14.56 3.25 19.79
C GLN A 252 -15.24 1.87 19.80
N GLU A 253 -16.00 1.55 18.74
CA GLU A 253 -16.61 0.22 18.58
C GLU A 253 -15.56 -0.90 18.54
N LEU A 254 -14.46 -0.72 17.80
CA LEU A 254 -13.34 -1.67 17.78
C LEU A 254 -12.61 -1.78 19.13
N CYS A 255 -12.59 -0.70 19.90
CA CYS A 255 -12.00 -0.64 21.23
C CYS A 255 -12.84 -1.39 22.27
N ASP A 256 -14.16 -1.33 22.15
CA ASP A 256 -15.10 -1.94 23.10
C ASP A 256 -15.40 -3.41 22.77
N ASP A 257 -15.11 -3.86 21.54
CA ASP A 257 -15.29 -5.24 21.11
C ASP A 257 -14.18 -6.17 21.65
N GLN A 258 -14.54 -7.04 22.60
CA GLN A 258 -13.62 -7.99 23.22
C GLN A 258 -13.03 -9.03 22.25
N SER A 259 -13.63 -9.21 21.08
CA SER A 259 -13.08 -10.09 20.05
C SER A 259 -11.89 -9.47 19.29
N VAL A 260 -11.74 -8.14 19.36
CA VAL A 260 -10.65 -7.40 18.73
C VAL A 260 -9.49 -7.27 19.72
N LEU A 261 -8.38 -7.93 19.41
CA LEU A 261 -7.17 -7.93 20.23
C LEU A 261 -6.27 -6.73 19.92
N ALA A 262 -6.21 -6.33 18.66
CA ALA A 262 -5.50 -5.12 18.25
C ALA A 262 -6.08 -4.55 16.97
N TYR A 263 -5.96 -3.24 16.81
CA TYR A 263 -6.37 -2.56 15.60
C TYR A 263 -5.53 -1.33 15.27
N LYS A 264 -5.56 -0.92 14.01
CA LYS A 264 -5.01 0.36 13.55
C LYS A 264 -5.60 0.79 12.22
N LEU A 265 -5.59 2.09 11.93
CA LEU A 265 -5.94 2.57 10.60
C LEU A 265 -4.79 2.34 9.59
N CYS A 266 -5.12 1.84 8.40
CA CYS A 266 -4.19 1.61 7.30
C CYS A 266 -3.80 2.91 6.59
N GLY A 267 -2.70 2.86 5.83
CA GLY A 267 -2.22 3.98 5.03
C GLY A 267 -1.93 5.23 5.87
N ALA A 268 -2.15 6.41 5.32
CA ALA A 268 -1.80 7.66 5.99
C ALA A 268 -2.81 8.15 7.07
N GLY A 269 -3.95 7.48 7.35
CA GLY A 269 -5.01 7.98 8.27
C GLY A 269 -6.39 8.25 7.62
N ASN A 270 -7.25 9.07 8.24
CA ASN A 270 -8.51 9.74 7.82
C ASN A 270 -9.50 9.00 6.89
N GLY A 271 -9.40 7.67 6.77
CA GLY A 271 -10.27 6.86 5.92
C GLY A 271 -9.60 5.56 5.48
N GLY A 272 -10.30 4.80 4.65
CA GLY A 272 -9.83 3.54 4.11
C GLY A 272 -10.28 2.36 4.94
N PHE A 273 -9.32 1.58 5.46
CA PHE A 273 -9.59 0.38 6.24
C PHE A 273 -8.90 0.46 7.60
N PHE A 274 -9.59 0.00 8.65
CA PHE A 274 -8.92 -0.50 9.84
C PHE A 274 -8.36 -1.90 9.55
N LEU A 275 -7.15 -2.16 10.03
CA LEU A 275 -6.59 -3.49 10.17
C LEU A 275 -6.87 -3.94 11.59
N ALA A 276 -7.61 -5.03 11.75
CA ALA A 276 -7.97 -5.61 13.04
C ALA A 276 -7.45 -7.04 13.16
N PHE A 277 -7.08 -7.43 14.38
CA PHE A 277 -6.61 -8.75 14.76
C PHE A 277 -7.54 -9.35 15.79
N SER A 278 -7.88 -10.63 15.64
CA SER A 278 -8.71 -11.39 16.58
C SER A 278 -8.11 -12.76 16.82
N GLY A 279 -8.59 -13.48 17.83
CA GLY A 279 -8.40 -14.93 17.90
C GLY A 279 -8.99 -15.63 16.66
N LYS A 280 -8.56 -16.87 16.39
CA LYS A 280 -9.05 -17.67 15.26
C LYS A 280 -10.56 -17.82 15.30
N ASP A 281 -11.22 -17.33 14.26
CA ASP A 281 -12.66 -17.37 14.05
C ASP A 281 -13.47 -16.75 15.20
N MET A 282 -12.86 -15.82 15.95
CA MET A 282 -13.47 -15.18 17.13
C MET A 282 -14.06 -13.79 16.84
N LEU A 283 -13.80 -13.16 15.69
CA LEU A 283 -14.25 -11.79 15.42
C LEU A 283 -15.78 -11.72 15.32
N THR A 284 -16.41 -10.90 16.16
CA THR A 284 -17.88 -10.76 16.28
C THR A 284 -18.42 -9.37 15.89
N THR A 285 -17.60 -8.52 15.27
CA THR A 285 -17.99 -7.15 14.90
C THR A 285 -19.14 -7.11 13.88
N ASP A 286 -20.05 -6.15 14.05
CA ASP A 286 -21.12 -5.85 13.08
C ASP A 286 -20.61 -5.00 11.89
N LEU A 287 -19.35 -4.53 11.96
CA LEU A 287 -18.72 -3.76 10.91
C LEU A 287 -18.39 -4.62 9.69
N LYS A 288 -18.37 -4.00 8.51
CA LYS A 288 -18.03 -4.68 7.25
C LYS A 288 -16.56 -5.11 7.24
N ALA A 289 -16.31 -6.34 7.68
CA ALA A 289 -14.99 -6.96 7.75
C ALA A 289 -14.72 -7.91 6.58
N VAL A 290 -13.46 -7.96 6.14
CA VAL A 290 -12.95 -8.91 5.16
C VAL A 290 -11.73 -9.60 5.76
N LYS A 291 -11.80 -10.92 5.97
CA LYS A 291 -10.66 -11.72 6.41
C LYS A 291 -9.60 -11.76 5.30
N ILE A 292 -8.36 -11.48 5.65
CA ILE A 292 -7.23 -11.44 4.72
C ILE A 292 -6.09 -12.34 5.21
N ASN A 293 -5.32 -12.85 4.25
CA ASN A 293 -4.19 -13.74 4.51
C ASN A 293 -2.89 -13.15 3.95
N VAL A 294 -1.77 -13.46 4.58
CA VAL A 294 -0.44 -13.13 4.04
C VAL A 294 -0.19 -13.97 2.79
N VAL A 295 0.38 -13.34 1.76
CA VAL A 295 0.83 -14.03 0.56
C VAL A 295 2.32 -13.81 0.33
N PRO A 296 3.08 -14.84 -0.10
CA PRO A 296 4.51 -14.69 -0.35
C PRO A 296 4.79 -13.88 -1.62
N ASP A 297 3.85 -13.89 -2.57
CA ASP A 297 4.07 -13.34 -3.90
C ASP A 297 3.90 -11.82 -3.94
N GLY A 298 4.85 -11.16 -4.60
CA GLY A 298 4.73 -9.79 -5.07
C GLY A 298 3.93 -9.69 -6.37
N VAL A 299 4.49 -9.02 -7.37
CA VAL A 299 3.87 -8.90 -8.70
C VAL A 299 4.20 -10.10 -9.59
N THR A 300 3.18 -10.64 -10.25
CA THR A 300 3.26 -11.69 -11.26
C THR A 300 2.52 -11.27 -12.52
N GLY A 301 2.75 -11.96 -13.64
CA GLY A 301 2.06 -11.69 -14.90
C GLY A 301 2.54 -12.60 -16.01
N GLU A 302 1.70 -12.78 -17.02
CA GLU A 302 1.96 -13.61 -18.19
C GLU A 302 1.43 -12.94 -19.46
N SER A 303 1.97 -13.36 -20.62
CA SER A 303 1.38 -13.03 -21.92
C SER A 303 0.40 -14.14 -22.29
N ILE A 304 -0.80 -13.76 -22.72
CA ILE A 304 -1.89 -14.67 -23.13
C ILE A 304 -2.05 -14.60 -24.64
#